data_AF-A0A6L8K7Z1-F1
#
_entry.id   AF-A0A6L8K7Z1-F1
#
_cell.length_a   1.000
_cell.length_b   1.000
_cell.length_c   1.000
_cell.angle_alpha   90.00
_cell.angle_beta   90.00
_cell.angle_gamma   90.00
#
_symmetry.space_group_name_H-M   'P 1'
#
loop_
_entity.id
_entity.type
_entity.pdbx_description
1 polymer ?
#
loop_
_entity_poly.entity_id
_entity_poly.type
_entity_poly.pdbx_seq_one_letter_code
_entity_poly.pdbx_strand_id
1 'polypeptide(L)'
;MTTHVTKLSGAHWVRRFDSSSNTRDLSGMFRYAVEDFIAAMTAAGIKVSVSATYRPLKRSYLMHWSWRIVNDGIDPSSIPSVPGVDIEWVHPTTAASVNAAREMVEALSIRRLRTKPALRSQHNAGLAVDMSICWRGAVSIKDATGALVQIKTGPRTGMNKQLIEVGATYGVKKYYDGIKDVPHWSNNGR
;
A
#
# COMPACT_ATOMS: atom_id res chain seq x y z
N MET A 1 -19.71 -28.02 -20.66
CA MET A 1 -19.82 -26.84 -19.77
C MET A 1 -19.09 -27.19 -18.49
N THR A 2 -17.88 -26.67 -18.28
CA THR A 2 -17.20 -26.81 -16.99
C THR A 2 -17.92 -25.92 -15.98
N THR A 3 -18.49 -26.53 -14.94
CA THR A 3 -19.06 -25.81 -13.81
C THR A 3 -17.94 -25.05 -13.12
N HIS A 4 -17.95 -23.72 -13.24
CA HIS A 4 -17.01 -22.88 -12.53
C HIS A 4 -17.37 -22.90 -11.05
N VAL A 5 -16.57 -23.58 -10.23
CA VAL A 5 -16.84 -23.66 -8.78
C VAL A 5 -16.36 -22.37 -8.11
N THR A 6 -17.29 -21.58 -7.61
CA THR A 6 -16.99 -20.43 -6.74
C THR A 6 -16.74 -20.92 -5.30
N LYS A 7 -15.96 -20.14 -4.52
CA LYS A 7 -15.73 -20.42 -3.10
C LYS A 7 -16.15 -19.21 -2.27
N LEU A 8 -16.88 -19.46 -1.19
CA LEU A 8 -17.34 -18.43 -0.26
C LEU A 8 -16.19 -17.51 0.18
N SER A 9 -16.49 -16.23 0.32
CA SER A 9 -15.57 -15.23 0.86
C SER A 9 -15.17 -15.56 2.30
N GLY A 10 -14.03 -15.02 2.75
CA GLY A 10 -13.48 -15.26 4.09
C GLY A 10 -11.95 -15.15 4.14
N ALA A 11 -11.37 -15.23 5.32
CA ALA A 11 -9.92 -14.98 5.54
C ALA A 11 -8.99 -15.84 4.65
N HIS A 12 -9.43 -17.05 4.27
CA HIS A 12 -8.65 -17.96 3.41
C HIS A 12 -8.38 -17.41 1.99
N TRP A 13 -9.13 -16.41 1.53
CA TRP A 13 -8.86 -15.73 0.25
C TRP A 13 -7.65 -14.80 0.29
N VAL A 14 -7.28 -14.28 1.47
CA VAL A 14 -6.28 -13.22 1.60
C VAL A 14 -4.90 -13.65 1.13
N ARG A 15 -4.51 -14.90 1.42
CA ARG A 15 -3.21 -15.47 1.04
C ARG A 15 -3.12 -15.90 -0.43
N ARG A 16 -4.21 -15.81 -1.20
CA ARG A 16 -4.20 -16.19 -2.63
C ARG A 16 -3.55 -15.14 -3.51
N PHE A 17 -3.56 -13.88 -3.07
CA PHE A 17 -3.03 -12.75 -3.81
C PHE A 17 -2.26 -11.85 -2.85
N ASP A 18 -1.03 -12.23 -2.53
CA ASP A 18 -0.19 -11.47 -1.61
C ASP A 18 0.39 -10.21 -2.28
N SER A 19 0.60 -9.16 -1.46
CA SER A 19 1.42 -8.01 -1.88
C SER A 19 2.89 -8.39 -1.77
N SER A 20 3.73 -7.74 -2.57
CA SER A 20 5.17 -7.73 -2.32
C SER A 20 5.57 -6.62 -1.35
N SER A 21 6.69 -6.80 -0.65
CA SER A 21 7.45 -5.77 0.07
C SER A 21 8.88 -5.60 -0.47
N ASN A 22 9.22 -6.28 -1.56
CA ASN A 22 10.55 -6.24 -2.16
C ASN A 22 10.63 -5.10 -3.19
N THR A 23 11.67 -4.28 -3.12
CA THR A 23 11.90 -3.18 -4.09
C THR A 23 12.11 -3.71 -5.50
N ARG A 24 12.55 -4.96 -5.66
CA ARG A 24 12.71 -5.60 -6.97
C ARG A 24 11.41 -5.70 -7.78
N ASP A 25 10.26 -5.67 -7.10
CA ASP A 25 8.95 -5.73 -7.74
C ASP A 25 8.40 -4.33 -8.09
N LEU A 26 9.18 -3.27 -7.86
CA LEU A 26 8.91 -1.94 -8.41
C LEU A 26 9.29 -1.88 -9.90
N SER A 27 8.59 -1.02 -10.64
CA SER A 27 8.70 -0.97 -12.09
C SER A 27 9.65 0.12 -12.59
N GLY A 28 10.47 -0.24 -13.58
CA GLY A 28 11.30 0.69 -14.35
C GLY A 28 12.19 1.59 -13.50
N MET A 29 12.32 2.85 -13.91
CA MET A 29 13.18 3.83 -13.22
C MET A 29 12.74 4.14 -11.79
N PHE A 30 11.47 3.90 -11.44
CA PHE A 30 11.00 4.12 -10.07
C PHE A 30 11.65 3.17 -9.07
N ARG A 31 11.97 1.93 -9.49
CA ARG A 31 12.72 1.00 -8.65
C ARG A 31 14.06 1.59 -8.21
N TYR A 32 14.87 2.04 -9.18
CA TYR A 32 16.19 2.59 -8.92
C TYR A 32 16.12 3.84 -8.05
N ALA A 33 15.17 4.74 -8.34
CA ALA A 33 14.89 5.92 -7.52
C ALA A 33 14.62 5.58 -6.04
N VAL A 34 13.80 4.55 -5.79
CA VAL A 34 13.51 4.10 -4.42
C VAL A 34 14.73 3.46 -3.76
N GLU A 35 15.47 2.62 -4.49
CA GLU A 35 16.67 1.96 -3.97
C GLU A 35 17.76 2.98 -3.60
N ASP A 36 17.99 3.98 -4.44
CA ASP A 36 18.94 5.07 -4.19
C ASP A 36 18.51 5.95 -3.00
N PHE A 37 17.23 6.29 -2.91
CA PHE A 37 16.71 7.07 -1.78
C PHE A 37 16.82 6.30 -0.46
N ILE A 38 16.52 4.99 -0.45
CA ILE A 38 16.69 4.13 0.72
C ILE A 38 18.17 4.03 1.11
N ALA A 39 19.07 3.90 0.13
CA ALA A 39 20.51 3.86 0.38
C ALA A 39 21.01 5.17 1.01
N ALA A 40 20.58 6.33 0.49
CA ALA A 40 20.91 7.64 1.04
C ALA A 40 20.39 7.83 2.46
N MET A 41 19.15 7.41 2.73
CA MET A 41 18.58 7.42 4.09
C MET A 41 19.40 6.53 5.04
N THR A 42 19.70 5.31 4.62
CA THR A 42 20.44 4.33 5.44
C THR A 42 21.85 4.84 5.76
N ALA A 43 22.55 5.42 4.77
CA ALA A 43 23.86 6.03 4.96
C ALA A 43 23.84 7.21 5.95
N ALA A 44 22.73 7.93 6.03
CA ALA A 44 22.51 9.03 6.99
C ALA A 44 22.09 8.55 8.38
N GLY A 45 22.02 7.23 8.63
CA GLY A 45 21.55 6.65 9.89
C GLY A 45 20.03 6.69 10.08
N ILE A 46 19.26 6.93 9.00
CA ILE A 46 17.80 6.85 9.00
C ILE A 46 17.39 5.39 8.83
N LYS A 47 16.48 4.92 9.68
CA LYS A 47 15.91 3.57 9.57
C LYS A 47 14.72 3.58 8.64
N VAL A 48 14.68 2.62 7.72
CA VAL A 48 13.61 2.43 6.74
C VAL A 48 13.13 0.99 6.79
N SER A 49 11.81 0.78 6.79
CA SER A 49 11.17 -0.52 6.67
C SER A 49 10.10 -0.46 5.59
N VAL A 50 10.23 -1.30 4.56
CA VAL A 50 9.30 -1.39 3.44
C VAL A 50 8.19 -2.39 3.77
N SER A 51 6.94 -1.93 3.76
CA SER A 51 5.77 -2.76 4.06
C SER A 51 4.96 -3.18 2.83
N ALA A 52 5.06 -2.43 1.73
CA ALA A 52 4.42 -2.79 0.47
C ALA A 52 5.11 -2.15 -0.75
N THR A 53 5.20 -2.91 -1.85
CA THR A 53 5.63 -2.45 -3.18
C THR A 53 4.54 -2.81 -4.20
N TYR A 54 4.68 -3.93 -4.91
CA TYR A 54 3.67 -4.38 -5.87
C TYR A 54 2.44 -4.96 -5.17
N ARG A 55 1.26 -4.56 -5.66
CA ARG A 55 -0.04 -5.11 -5.23
C ARG A 55 -0.77 -5.67 -6.45
N PRO A 56 -1.06 -6.98 -6.53
CA PRO A 56 -1.88 -7.52 -7.60
C PRO A 56 -3.27 -6.86 -7.64
N LEU A 57 -3.83 -6.65 -8.83
CA LEU A 57 -5.21 -6.12 -8.99
C LEU A 57 -6.25 -6.97 -8.24
N LYS A 58 -6.05 -8.30 -8.24
CA LYS A 58 -6.89 -9.24 -7.49
C LYS A 58 -6.86 -8.99 -5.98
N ARG A 59 -5.70 -8.61 -5.42
CA ARG A 59 -5.59 -8.19 -4.02
C ARG A 59 -6.32 -6.87 -3.77
N SER A 60 -6.13 -5.87 -4.62
CA SER A 60 -6.86 -4.60 -4.52
C SER A 60 -8.38 -4.81 -4.57
N TYR A 61 -8.86 -5.73 -5.40
CA TYR A 61 -10.26 -6.13 -5.46
C TYR A 61 -10.76 -6.70 -4.12
N LEU A 62 -10.05 -7.67 -3.53
CA LEU A 62 -10.41 -8.23 -2.23
C LEU A 62 -10.42 -7.16 -1.13
N MET A 63 -9.40 -6.28 -1.10
CA MET A 63 -9.32 -5.18 -0.14
C MET A 63 -10.46 -4.18 -0.29
N HIS A 64 -10.76 -3.77 -1.51
CA HIS A 64 -11.80 -2.79 -1.81
C HIS A 64 -13.18 -3.30 -1.36
N TRP A 65 -13.57 -4.49 -1.81
CA TRP A 65 -14.94 -4.96 -1.59
C TRP A 65 -15.19 -5.47 -0.18
N SER A 66 -14.21 -6.14 0.46
CA SER A 66 -14.34 -6.50 1.87
C SER A 66 -14.50 -5.26 2.76
N TRP A 67 -13.69 -4.21 2.53
CA TRP A 67 -13.82 -2.95 3.26
C TRP A 67 -15.17 -2.30 3.01
N ARG A 68 -15.66 -2.26 1.77
CA ARG A 68 -16.96 -1.62 1.44
C ARG A 68 -18.16 -2.38 1.99
N ILE A 69 -18.15 -3.71 2.01
CA ILE A 69 -19.21 -4.48 2.68
C ILE A 69 -19.30 -4.07 4.15
N VAL A 70 -18.15 -4.00 4.84
CA VAL A 70 -18.11 -3.76 6.29
C VAL A 70 -18.39 -2.30 6.64
N ASN A 71 -17.86 -1.35 5.87
CA ASN A 71 -17.85 0.07 6.22
C ASN A 71 -18.90 0.90 5.47
N ASP A 72 -19.22 0.54 4.23
CA ASP A 72 -20.23 1.23 3.42
C ASP A 72 -21.59 0.50 3.43
N GLY A 73 -21.65 -0.73 3.95
CA GLY A 73 -22.87 -1.55 3.93
C GLY A 73 -23.30 -1.98 2.52
N ILE A 74 -22.34 -2.12 1.60
CA ILE A 74 -22.63 -2.53 0.21
C ILE A 74 -23.19 -3.94 0.17
N ASP A 75 -24.24 -4.12 -0.63
CA ASP A 75 -24.85 -5.42 -0.90
C ASP A 75 -23.82 -6.37 -1.55
N PRO A 76 -23.49 -7.51 -0.89
CA PRO A 76 -22.59 -8.52 -1.44
C PRO A 76 -22.97 -9.01 -2.84
N SER A 77 -24.27 -9.02 -3.18
CA SER A 77 -24.76 -9.47 -4.50
C SER A 77 -24.42 -8.48 -5.63
N SER A 78 -24.15 -7.22 -5.29
CA SER A 78 -23.83 -6.16 -6.25
C SER A 78 -22.35 -6.13 -6.66
N ILE A 79 -21.51 -6.97 -6.05
CA ILE A 79 -20.07 -6.92 -6.26
C ILE A 79 -19.73 -7.52 -7.63
N PRO A 80 -19.06 -6.78 -8.53
CA PRO A 80 -18.68 -7.29 -9.84
C PRO A 80 -17.74 -8.49 -9.73
N SER A 81 -17.97 -9.53 -10.54
CA SER A 81 -17.01 -10.62 -10.70
C SER A 81 -15.73 -10.14 -11.40
N VAL A 82 -14.59 -10.76 -11.08
CA VAL A 82 -13.30 -10.46 -11.72
C VAL A 82 -12.65 -11.78 -12.16
N PRO A 83 -12.16 -11.87 -13.41
CA PRO A 83 -11.51 -13.08 -13.91
C PRO A 83 -10.38 -13.60 -13.01
N GLY A 84 -10.46 -14.88 -12.66
CA GLY A 84 -9.51 -15.57 -11.79
C GLY A 84 -9.56 -15.14 -10.32
N VAL A 85 -10.69 -14.61 -9.87
CA VAL A 85 -11.08 -14.44 -8.46
C VAL A 85 -12.47 -15.05 -8.29
N ASP A 86 -12.51 -16.36 -8.14
CA ASP A 86 -13.77 -17.14 -8.13
C ASP A 86 -14.43 -17.14 -6.75
N ILE A 87 -14.63 -15.94 -6.23
CA ILE A 87 -15.16 -15.67 -4.90
C ILE A 87 -16.68 -15.56 -4.95
N GLU A 88 -17.34 -16.23 -4.01
CA GLU A 88 -18.75 -16.05 -3.73
C GLU A 88 -18.91 -15.12 -2.53
N TRP A 89 -19.42 -13.91 -2.76
CA TRP A 89 -19.62 -12.93 -1.69
C TRP A 89 -20.94 -13.14 -0.95
N VAL A 90 -21.92 -13.80 -1.57
CA VAL A 90 -23.24 -14.07 -0.99
C VAL A 90 -23.21 -15.40 -0.23
N HIS A 91 -23.25 -15.29 1.09
CA HIS A 91 -23.43 -16.43 1.99
C HIS A 91 -24.92 -16.71 2.23
N PRO A 92 -25.28 -17.84 2.89
CA PRO A 92 -26.68 -18.18 3.16
C PRO A 92 -27.49 -17.12 3.91
N THR A 93 -26.83 -16.20 4.62
CA THR A 93 -27.47 -15.05 5.26
C THR A 93 -26.63 -13.79 5.05
N THR A 94 -27.28 -12.63 5.04
CA THR A 94 -26.59 -11.32 4.99
C THR A 94 -25.58 -11.17 6.12
N ALA A 95 -25.92 -11.64 7.33
CA ALA A 95 -25.01 -11.60 8.48
C ALA A 95 -23.74 -12.43 8.24
N ALA A 96 -23.86 -13.60 7.61
CA ALA A 96 -22.71 -14.43 7.26
C ALA A 96 -21.81 -13.75 6.21
N SER A 97 -22.40 -13.11 5.19
CA SER A 97 -21.63 -12.37 4.16
C SER A 97 -20.81 -11.23 4.77
N VAL A 98 -21.44 -10.45 5.67
CA VAL A 98 -20.76 -9.35 6.36
C VAL A 98 -19.67 -9.87 7.30
N ASN A 99 -19.91 -10.97 8.02
CA ASN A 99 -18.90 -11.56 8.91
C ASN A 99 -17.69 -12.09 8.13
N ALA A 100 -17.90 -12.77 7.01
CA ALA A 100 -16.82 -13.21 6.13
C ALA A 100 -15.99 -12.02 5.59
N ALA A 101 -16.66 -10.92 5.22
CA ALA A 101 -15.97 -9.70 4.82
C ALA A 101 -15.16 -9.06 5.97
N ARG A 102 -15.67 -9.10 7.22
CA ARG A 102 -14.93 -8.65 8.41
C ARG A 102 -13.67 -9.48 8.64
N GLU A 103 -13.75 -10.80 8.53
CA GLU A 103 -12.58 -11.67 8.61
C GLU A 103 -11.52 -11.31 7.58
N MET A 104 -11.94 -10.99 6.35
CA MET A 104 -11.04 -10.53 5.30
C MET A 104 -10.42 -9.17 5.62
N VAL A 105 -11.20 -8.21 6.13
CA VAL A 105 -10.70 -6.89 6.55
C VAL A 105 -9.62 -7.00 7.62
N GLU A 106 -9.79 -7.89 8.60
CA GLU A 106 -8.79 -8.16 9.63
C GLU A 106 -7.56 -8.86 9.05
N ALA A 107 -7.76 -9.93 8.27
CA ALA A 107 -6.65 -10.67 7.67
C ALA A 107 -5.84 -9.84 6.64
N LEU A 108 -6.48 -8.88 5.97
CA LEU A 108 -5.83 -7.91 5.07
C LEU A 108 -5.18 -6.75 5.83
N SER A 109 -5.36 -6.67 7.15
CA SER A 109 -4.86 -5.58 8.02
C SER A 109 -5.35 -4.18 7.60
N ILE A 110 -6.58 -4.10 7.07
CA ILE A 110 -7.14 -2.85 6.52
C ILE A 110 -8.21 -2.21 7.39
N ARG A 111 -8.47 -2.76 8.59
CA ARG A 111 -9.48 -2.23 9.53
C ARG A 111 -9.26 -0.76 9.90
N ARG A 112 -7.99 -0.33 10.00
CA ARG A 112 -7.64 1.04 10.42
C ARG A 112 -7.73 2.07 9.29
N LEU A 113 -7.96 1.65 8.06
CA LEU A 113 -8.05 2.55 6.92
C LEU A 113 -9.32 3.41 7.03
N ARG A 114 -9.13 4.72 6.96
CA ARG A 114 -10.21 5.72 6.99
C ARG A 114 -10.80 6.01 5.61
N THR A 115 -10.16 5.50 4.56
CA THR A 115 -10.58 5.62 3.17
C THR A 115 -10.61 4.24 2.54
N LYS A 116 -11.55 4.03 1.61
CA LYS A 116 -11.64 2.76 0.89
C LYS A 116 -10.36 2.49 0.09
N PRO A 117 -9.79 1.27 0.11
CA PRO A 117 -8.70 0.90 -0.79
C PRO A 117 -9.09 1.12 -2.25
N ALA A 118 -8.20 1.70 -3.05
CA ALA A 118 -8.46 1.89 -4.48
C ALA A 118 -8.35 0.55 -5.24
N LEU A 119 -9.23 0.34 -6.22
CA LEU A 119 -9.15 -0.82 -7.13
C LEU A 119 -7.93 -0.74 -8.05
N ARG A 120 -7.53 0.48 -8.41
CA ARG A 120 -6.34 0.79 -9.20
C ARG A 120 -5.57 1.89 -8.49
N SER A 121 -4.29 1.64 -8.22
CA SER A 121 -3.36 2.59 -7.63
C SER A 121 -1.96 2.37 -8.18
N GLN A 122 -1.03 3.22 -7.77
CA GLN A 122 0.38 3.09 -8.14
C GLN A 122 1.03 1.79 -7.65
N HIS A 123 0.54 1.17 -6.56
CA HIS A 123 1.01 -0.16 -6.16
C HIS A 123 0.69 -1.23 -7.21
N ASN A 124 -0.42 -1.10 -7.96
CA ASN A 124 -0.75 -2.04 -9.02
C ASN A 124 0.17 -1.92 -10.24
N ALA A 125 0.81 -0.76 -10.42
CA ALA A 125 1.79 -0.52 -11.46
C ALA A 125 3.25 -0.71 -10.98
N GLY A 126 3.47 -1.06 -9.70
CA GLY A 126 4.82 -1.06 -9.12
C GLY A 126 5.47 0.32 -9.07
N LEU A 127 4.66 1.38 -8.99
CA LEU A 127 5.08 2.79 -8.97
C LEU A 127 4.83 3.48 -7.62
N ALA A 128 4.57 2.69 -6.57
CA ALA A 128 4.45 3.14 -5.18
C ALA A 128 5.11 2.18 -4.21
N VAL A 129 5.52 2.73 -3.07
CA VAL A 129 6.13 2.03 -1.96
C VAL A 129 5.60 2.58 -0.64
N ASP A 130 5.21 1.68 0.26
CA ASP A 130 4.84 2.02 1.63
C ASP A 130 6.05 1.82 2.53
N MET A 131 6.50 2.89 3.19
CA MET A 131 7.68 2.88 4.04
C MET A 131 7.40 3.46 5.43
N SER A 132 7.79 2.71 6.46
CA SER A 132 8.00 3.25 7.80
C SER A 132 9.41 3.80 7.93
N ILE A 133 9.53 5.07 8.29
CA ILE A 133 10.81 5.79 8.37
C ILE A 133 10.94 6.44 9.75
N CYS A 134 12.09 6.28 10.41
CA CYS A 134 12.39 6.97 11.67
C CYS A 134 13.89 7.20 11.91
N TRP A 135 14.23 8.23 12.67
CA TRP A 135 15.60 8.53 13.09
C TRP A 135 15.65 9.38 14.36
N ARG A 136 16.86 9.68 14.86
CA ARG A 136 17.12 10.54 16.03
C ARG A 136 18.11 11.63 15.65
N GLY A 137 18.06 12.77 16.35
CA GLY A 137 19.00 13.87 16.11
C GLY A 137 18.89 14.48 14.71
N ALA A 138 19.62 15.58 14.49
CA ALA A 138 19.80 16.08 13.14
C ALA A 138 20.61 15.07 12.32
N VAL A 139 20.32 14.96 11.03
CA VAL A 139 21.04 14.07 10.11
C VAL A 139 21.45 14.81 8.85
N SER A 140 22.54 14.38 8.24
CA SER A 140 23.01 14.84 6.93
C SER A 140 22.75 13.74 5.92
N ILE A 141 21.88 14.00 4.94
CA ILE A 141 21.52 13.04 3.89
C ILE A 141 21.94 13.61 2.53
N LYS A 142 22.33 12.74 1.59
CA LYS A 142 22.57 13.15 0.20
C LYS A 142 21.25 13.28 -0.56
N ASP A 143 21.08 14.35 -1.31
CA ASP A 143 20.06 14.42 -2.36
C ASP A 143 20.51 13.65 -3.62
N ALA A 144 19.64 13.59 -4.64
CA ALA A 144 19.92 12.86 -5.88
C ALA A 144 21.08 13.43 -6.72
N THR A 145 21.54 14.66 -6.45
CA THR A 145 22.74 15.24 -7.07
C THR A 145 24.02 14.89 -6.31
N GLY A 146 23.89 14.31 -5.12
CA GLY A 146 24.98 14.00 -4.20
C GLY A 146 25.28 15.10 -3.19
N ALA A 147 24.56 16.23 -3.22
CA ALA A 147 24.75 17.32 -2.27
C ALA A 147 24.20 16.95 -0.89
N LEU A 148 24.88 17.40 0.17
CA LEU A 148 24.46 17.14 1.55
C LEU A 148 23.37 18.11 1.99
N VAL A 149 22.24 17.58 2.42
CA VAL A 149 21.09 18.30 2.98
C VAL A 149 21.00 18.00 4.49
N GLN A 150 20.86 19.06 5.28
CA GLN A 150 20.69 18.96 6.74
C GLN A 150 19.21 18.85 7.11
N ILE A 151 18.80 17.72 7.68
CA ILE A 151 17.45 17.54 8.24
C ILE A 151 17.52 17.81 9.74
N LYS A 152 17.03 18.97 10.15
CA LYS A 152 17.07 19.45 11.55
C LYS A 152 15.68 19.51 12.18
N THR A 153 14.62 19.57 11.37
CA THR A 153 13.25 19.73 11.84
C THR A 153 12.61 18.41 12.28
N GLY A 154 11.46 18.51 12.95
CA GLY A 154 10.54 17.39 13.17
C GLY A 154 9.38 17.36 12.14
N PRO A 155 8.54 16.32 12.15
CA PRO A 155 8.71 15.07 12.89
C PRO A 155 9.91 14.27 12.37
N ARG A 156 10.46 13.35 13.15
CA ARG A 156 11.60 12.50 12.74
C ARG A 156 11.10 11.20 12.10
N THR A 157 10.25 11.37 11.11
CA THR A 157 9.55 10.30 10.38
C THR A 157 9.45 10.63 8.89
N GLY A 158 8.87 9.72 8.11
CA GLY A 158 8.55 9.95 6.68
C GLY A 158 7.55 11.08 6.40
N MET A 159 7.11 11.82 7.41
CA MET A 159 6.29 13.05 7.29
C MET A 159 7.11 14.34 7.44
N ASN A 160 8.43 14.25 7.61
CA ASN A 160 9.30 15.42 7.69
C ASN A 160 9.36 16.16 6.36
N LYS A 161 9.08 17.46 6.36
CA LYS A 161 9.07 18.28 5.14
C LYS A 161 10.41 18.29 4.41
N GLN A 162 11.52 18.40 5.14
CA GLN A 162 12.86 18.40 4.55
C GLN A 162 13.21 17.02 3.95
N LEU A 163 12.81 15.91 4.59
CA LEU A 163 12.99 14.58 4.01
C LEU A 163 12.13 14.39 2.75
N ILE A 164 10.91 14.94 2.75
CA ILE A 164 10.00 14.89 1.59
C ILE A 164 10.62 15.64 0.40
N GLU A 165 11.21 16.81 0.64
CA GLU A 165 11.95 17.58 -0.37
C GLU A 165 13.15 16.77 -0.91
N VAL A 166 13.92 16.12 -0.04
CA VAL A 166 15.02 15.23 -0.46
C VAL A 166 14.50 14.07 -1.30
N GLY A 167 13.46 13.36 -0.87
CA GLY A 167 12.86 12.25 -1.63
C GLY A 167 12.39 12.69 -3.02
N ALA A 168 11.82 13.89 -3.13
CA ALA A 168 11.39 14.43 -4.41
C ALA A 168 12.55 14.62 -5.41
N THR A 169 13.77 14.88 -4.95
CA THR A 169 14.97 14.94 -5.83
C THR A 169 15.30 13.60 -6.47
N TYR A 170 15.04 12.49 -5.78
CA TYR A 170 15.17 11.13 -6.34
C TYR A 170 14.00 10.75 -7.24
N GLY A 171 12.94 11.56 -7.30
CA GLY A 171 11.68 11.20 -7.97
C GLY A 171 10.75 10.34 -7.10
N VAL A 172 11.03 10.21 -5.79
CA VAL A 172 10.20 9.47 -4.82
C VAL A 172 9.38 10.48 -4.02
N LYS A 173 8.12 10.66 -4.38
CA LYS A 173 7.26 11.74 -3.89
C LYS A 173 6.32 11.23 -2.81
N LYS A 174 6.17 12.01 -1.74
CA LYS A 174 5.21 11.72 -0.68
C LYS A 174 3.78 11.87 -1.19
N TYR A 175 2.88 11.03 -0.69
CA TYR A 175 1.44 11.22 -0.91
C TYR A 175 1.01 12.65 -0.54
N TYR A 176 0.30 13.33 -1.44
CA TYR A 176 -0.10 14.73 -1.27
C TYR A 176 -0.96 14.95 -0.01
N ASP A 177 -1.76 13.96 0.38
CA ASP A 177 -2.55 13.96 1.61
C ASP A 177 -1.95 12.94 2.60
N GLY A 178 -0.64 13.06 2.84
CA GLY A 178 0.14 12.08 3.60
C GLY A 178 -0.33 11.85 5.04
N ILE A 179 -1.27 12.61 5.59
CA ILE A 179 -1.90 12.30 6.89
C ILE A 179 -2.90 11.14 6.74
N LYS A 180 -3.58 11.02 5.60
CA LYS A 180 -4.52 9.92 5.31
C LYS A 180 -3.80 8.62 4.97
N ASP A 181 -2.61 8.73 4.40
CA ASP A 181 -1.77 7.58 4.05
C ASP A 181 -0.30 7.85 4.38
N VAL A 182 0.01 7.78 5.68
CA VAL A 182 1.33 8.09 6.25
C VAL A 182 2.46 7.27 5.65
N PRO A 183 2.34 5.97 5.34
CA PRO A 183 3.47 5.23 4.77
C PRO A 183 3.69 5.50 3.27
N HIS A 184 2.71 6.02 2.53
CA HIS A 184 2.72 6.02 1.06
C HIS A 184 3.69 7.02 0.42
N TRP A 185 4.47 6.53 -0.53
CA TRP A 185 5.29 7.28 -1.48
C TRP A 185 5.11 6.70 -2.89
N SER A 186 5.19 7.54 -3.91
CA SER A 186 5.02 7.13 -5.31
C SER A 186 5.83 8.00 -6.27
N ASN A 187 5.90 7.62 -7.53
CA ASN A 187 6.60 8.42 -8.56
C ASN A 187 5.95 9.80 -8.81
N ASN A 188 4.67 9.97 -8.43
CA ASN A 188 3.88 11.17 -8.71
C ASN A 188 3.24 11.81 -7.46
N GLY A 189 3.43 11.23 -6.28
CA GLY A 189 2.87 11.75 -5.02
C GLY A 189 1.35 11.58 -4.90
N ARG A 190 0.76 10.70 -5.72
CA ARG A 190 -0.65 10.33 -5.69
C ARG A 190 -0.83 8.86 -5.33
#